data_AF-A0A1A8Z843-F1
#
_entry.id   AF-A0A1A8Z843-F1
#
_cell.length_a   1.000
_cell.length_b   1.000
_cell.length_c   1.000
_cell.angle_alpha   90.00
_cell.angle_beta   90.00
_cell.angle_gamma   90.00
#
_symmetry.space_group_name_H-M   'P 1'
#
loop_
_entity.id
_entity.type
_entity.pdbx_description
1 polymer ?
#
loop_
_entity_poly.entity_id
_entity_poly.type
_entity_poly.pdbx_seq_one_letter_code
_entity_poly.pdbx_strand_id
1 'polypeptide(L)'
;MSTYLVLLCYLNFLTEAVLDISIPIVRSGHLYKYEPKRVRRKQIRWSRILPEKYSQNDDLIVNNKGVSINEIEELCKKRDSSISDKIYSIPLHKPEELFVELTDLVLYTDYESHVKTEKKIFTSTYLTLKYMEQKIQKNAEILINEAKKYVNELFGNYDFIDEKELAAISNLNLFLDIHGDEDVLLINGRDVYFYIMDVKFSKIIPINIENALENFKELHKHNENIFSEYVKKVYKMEEDIKKYLGTGGNRFPLDYTHWNNYYINITQNVAVRAFMDDFCNYFYDMKEKLKGNSSRMTEVDIQYLDSTLEAVNNIITATIEQKTRILFEILNKLFHGDLKCILGFFTYIFDKENKKNATILEHIQSEKLRDIYDNNFLFDVESLYLEEKGDIKKSLNTFSKFMETNFGFNVENENIKKLKIKILTCKEKNQIIKLFKVIVHELLCRKQILEYFEILGLLKKNSQTLKSYMTKYIGCLRPKQDSSVFINNKKLAPLISKFFEIRERNYCNFKRKDSDTSIVGLIKGIKNDLYRYRIVIKILYLLLEELKLSQTLNLEYENITGSYKKEKEKYEENDEAYLKSEEENKKIEWAKKKSHDEHMKTLEEKKKAIDANGNAILFYLCLIKEFKFN
;
A
#
# COMPACT_ATOMS: atom_id res chain seq x y z
N MET A 1 40.10 -35.77 4.54
CA MET A 1 38.68 -36.19 4.52
C MET A 1 37.98 -36.12 5.90
N SER A 2 38.65 -35.76 7.00
CA SER A 2 38.05 -35.68 8.34
C SER A 2 37.51 -34.30 8.71
N THR A 3 38.13 -33.20 8.26
CA THR A 3 37.72 -31.83 8.59
C THR A 3 36.43 -31.39 7.88
N TYR A 4 36.21 -31.87 6.65
CA TYR A 4 35.04 -31.52 5.85
C TYR A 4 33.73 -32.15 6.38
N LEU A 5 33.81 -33.39 6.87
CA LEU A 5 32.69 -34.08 7.52
C LEU A 5 32.34 -33.46 8.86
N VAL A 6 33.34 -33.04 9.64
CA VAL A 6 33.12 -32.31 10.90
C VAL A 6 32.45 -30.97 10.64
N LEU A 7 32.88 -30.22 9.62
CA LEU A 7 32.24 -28.96 9.19
C LEU A 7 30.79 -29.16 8.73
N LEU A 8 30.50 -30.22 7.96
CA LEU A 8 29.15 -30.56 7.53
C LEU A 8 28.24 -30.97 8.70
N CYS A 9 28.77 -31.72 9.68
CA CYS A 9 28.03 -32.04 10.89
C CYS A 9 27.78 -30.80 11.76
N TYR A 10 28.75 -29.88 11.85
CA TYR A 10 28.61 -28.64 12.61
C TYR A 10 27.63 -27.66 11.94
N LEU A 11 27.66 -27.56 10.61
CA LEU A 11 26.69 -26.82 9.82
C LEU A 11 25.30 -27.43 9.95
N ASN A 12 25.15 -28.76 9.86
CA ASN A 12 23.85 -29.41 10.09
C ASN A 12 23.32 -29.18 11.51
N PHE A 13 24.18 -29.27 12.53
CA PHE A 13 23.79 -29.00 13.91
C PHE A 13 23.37 -27.54 14.12
N LEU A 14 24.09 -26.58 13.52
CA LEU A 14 23.70 -25.16 13.51
C LEU A 14 22.39 -24.94 12.75
N THR A 15 22.19 -25.64 11.65
CA THR A 15 20.96 -25.56 10.84
C THR A 15 19.77 -26.13 11.62
N GLU A 16 19.95 -27.23 12.35
CA GLU A 16 18.94 -27.85 13.21
C GLU A 16 18.62 -26.98 14.45
N ALA A 17 19.63 -26.38 15.08
CA ALA A 17 19.48 -25.50 16.25
C ALA A 17 18.89 -24.11 15.92
N VAL A 18 19.14 -23.57 14.72
CA VAL A 18 18.66 -22.24 14.31
C VAL A 18 17.30 -22.30 13.62
N LEU A 19 16.98 -23.39 12.92
CA LEU A 19 15.77 -23.51 12.11
C LEU A 19 14.70 -24.44 12.66
N ASP A 20 14.98 -25.21 13.73
CA ASP A 20 14.03 -26.13 14.38
C ASP A 20 13.39 -27.14 13.40
N ILE A 21 14.17 -27.58 12.40
CA ILE A 21 13.78 -28.56 11.38
C ILE A 21 14.68 -29.79 11.51
N SER A 22 14.09 -30.94 11.87
CA SER A 22 14.80 -32.24 11.81
C SER A 22 14.82 -32.75 10.36
N ILE A 23 16.00 -32.82 9.73
CA ILE A 23 16.15 -33.42 8.39
C ILE A 23 16.56 -34.89 8.53
N PRO A 24 15.83 -35.87 7.98
CA PRO A 24 16.21 -37.27 8.05
C PRO A 24 17.37 -37.61 7.07
N ILE A 25 18.60 -37.56 7.62
CA ILE A 25 19.78 -38.44 7.42
C ILE A 25 20.37 -38.66 6.00
N VAL A 26 21.67 -38.33 5.86
CA VAL A 26 22.60 -39.02 4.93
C VAL A 26 23.15 -40.27 5.63
N ARG A 27 22.67 -41.46 5.24
CA ARG A 27 23.24 -42.74 5.71
C ARG A 27 24.49 -43.03 4.88
N SER A 28 25.67 -42.68 5.40
CA SER A 28 26.93 -43.20 4.86
C SER A 28 27.18 -44.60 5.41
N GLY A 29 27.32 -45.59 4.52
CA GLY A 29 27.43 -47.02 4.84
C GLY A 29 28.76 -47.49 5.44
N HIS A 30 29.57 -46.63 6.05
CA HIS A 30 30.96 -46.95 6.43
C HIS A 30 31.38 -46.59 7.86
N LEU A 31 30.45 -46.63 8.83
CA LEU A 31 30.81 -46.62 10.26
C LEU A 31 30.19 -47.83 10.97
N TYR A 32 30.90 -48.96 10.91
CA TYR A 32 30.62 -50.14 11.73
C TYR A 32 31.33 -50.03 13.09
N LYS A 33 30.71 -50.69 14.09
CA LYS A 33 31.22 -51.11 15.41
C LYS A 33 30.95 -50.18 16.60
N TYR A 34 29.69 -50.05 16.98
CA TYR A 34 29.31 -50.16 18.39
C TYR A 34 28.05 -51.02 18.47
N GLU A 35 28.17 -52.21 19.05
CA GLU A 35 27.00 -52.99 19.44
C GLU A 35 26.22 -52.20 20.48
N PRO A 36 24.94 -51.87 20.25
CA PRO A 36 24.12 -51.30 21.31
C PRO A 36 23.88 -52.43 22.33
N LYS A 37 24.51 -52.31 23.51
CA LYS A 37 24.17 -53.12 24.68
C LYS A 37 22.65 -53.13 24.81
N ARG A 38 22.05 -54.32 24.75
CA ARG A 38 20.62 -54.57 24.99
C ARG A 38 20.24 -54.08 26.39
N VAL A 39 19.89 -52.80 26.51
CA VAL A 39 19.12 -52.33 27.66
C VAL A 39 17.71 -52.83 27.43
N ARG A 40 17.29 -53.80 28.25
CA ARG A 40 15.92 -54.29 28.32
C ARG A 40 14.97 -53.09 28.39
N ARG A 41 14.30 -52.77 27.29
CA ARG A 41 13.13 -51.89 27.31
C ARG A 41 12.15 -52.53 28.27
N LYS A 42 11.96 -51.94 29.46
CA LYS A 42 10.76 -52.17 30.26
C LYS A 42 9.59 -52.00 29.30
N GLN A 43 8.72 -53.00 29.20
CA GLN A 43 7.42 -52.86 28.56
C GLN A 43 6.76 -51.62 29.13
N ILE A 44 6.77 -50.52 28.37
CA ILE A 44 5.88 -49.41 28.62
C ILE A 44 4.51 -49.93 28.22
N ARG A 45 3.80 -50.50 29.20
CA ARG A 45 2.35 -50.65 29.09
C ARG A 45 1.80 -49.25 28.92
N TRP A 46 1.16 -49.02 27.79
CA TRP A 46 0.36 -47.83 27.54
C TRP A 46 -0.72 -47.77 28.63
N SER A 47 -0.51 -46.97 29.67
CA SER A 47 -1.62 -46.48 30.48
C SER A 47 -2.29 -45.38 29.66
N ARG A 48 -3.29 -45.75 28.86
CA ARG A 48 -4.33 -44.80 28.49
C ARG A 48 -4.96 -44.35 29.81
N ILE A 49 -4.57 -43.18 30.29
CA ILE A 49 -5.50 -42.40 31.10
C ILE A 49 -6.54 -41.94 30.09
N LEU A 50 -7.57 -42.78 29.90
CA LEU A 50 -8.84 -42.30 29.37
C LEU A 50 -9.18 -41.09 30.25
N PRO A 51 -9.33 -39.88 29.70
CA PRO A 51 -9.90 -38.81 30.50
C PRO A 51 -11.24 -39.35 30.98
N GLU A 52 -11.42 -39.34 32.30
CA GLU A 52 -12.71 -39.60 32.91
C GLU A 52 -13.77 -38.88 32.08
N LYS A 53 -14.85 -39.58 31.75
CA LYS A 53 -16.04 -38.99 31.14
C LYS A 53 -16.51 -37.86 32.06
N TYR A 54 -16.01 -36.66 31.84
CA TYR A 54 -16.60 -35.45 32.40
C TYR A 54 -17.94 -35.31 31.70
N SER A 55 -19.01 -35.67 32.41
CA SER A 55 -20.37 -35.30 32.07
C SER A 55 -20.50 -33.78 32.22
N GLN A 56 -19.95 -33.02 31.28
CA GLN A 56 -20.37 -31.65 31.07
C GLN A 56 -21.60 -31.66 30.16
N ASN A 57 -22.54 -30.77 30.45
CA ASN A 57 -23.88 -30.53 29.88
C ASN A 57 -24.00 -30.45 28.33
N ASP A 58 -23.34 -31.33 27.59
CA ASP A 58 -23.16 -31.31 26.14
C ASP A 58 -24.28 -32.05 25.38
N ASP A 59 -25.27 -32.59 26.09
CA ASP A 59 -26.47 -33.25 25.55
C ASP A 59 -27.40 -32.28 24.79
N LEU A 60 -27.05 -30.99 24.71
CA LEU A 60 -27.87 -29.94 24.12
C LEU A 60 -27.68 -29.77 22.60
N ILE A 61 -26.58 -30.25 22.01
CA ILE A 61 -26.36 -30.20 20.56
C ILE A 61 -26.76 -31.55 19.95
N VAL A 62 -27.97 -31.60 19.40
CA VAL A 62 -28.53 -32.77 18.74
C VAL A 62 -28.75 -32.51 17.25
N ASN A 63 -28.62 -33.55 16.44
CA ASN A 63 -28.94 -33.49 15.02
C ASN A 63 -30.47 -33.59 14.78
N ASN A 64 -30.89 -33.49 13.52
CA ASN A 64 -32.29 -33.57 13.11
C ASN A 64 -32.98 -34.91 13.48
N LYS A 65 -32.21 -35.94 13.86
CA LYS A 65 -32.69 -37.25 14.31
C LYS A 65 -32.66 -37.39 15.84
N GLY A 66 -32.32 -36.33 16.58
CA GLY A 66 -32.20 -36.34 18.04
C GLY A 66 -30.92 -36.97 18.58
N VAL A 67 -29.96 -37.32 17.73
CA VAL A 67 -28.67 -37.92 18.11
C VAL A 67 -27.71 -36.82 18.54
N SER A 68 -27.05 -36.99 19.68
CA SER A 68 -26.12 -36.01 20.22
C SER A 68 -24.85 -35.91 19.38
N ILE A 69 -24.19 -34.75 19.42
CA ILE A 69 -22.92 -34.54 18.72
C ILE A 69 -21.81 -35.48 19.17
N ASN A 70 -21.79 -35.85 20.45
CA ASN A 70 -20.81 -36.79 21.00
C ASN A 70 -21.01 -38.20 20.43
N GLU A 71 -22.26 -38.64 20.27
CA GLU A 71 -22.58 -39.93 19.65
C GLU A 71 -22.18 -39.96 18.17
N ILE A 72 -22.43 -38.88 17.42
CA ILE A 72 -22.00 -38.79 16.02
C ILE A 72 -20.47 -38.81 15.90
N GLU A 73 -19.76 -38.13 16.79
CA GLU A 73 -18.30 -38.19 16.85
C GLU A 73 -17.79 -39.61 17.16
N GLU A 74 -18.43 -40.34 18.07
CA GLU A 74 -18.10 -41.75 18.33
C GLU A 74 -18.31 -42.63 17.11
N LEU A 75 -19.41 -42.44 16.37
CA LEU A 75 -19.68 -43.16 15.12
C LEU A 75 -18.61 -42.88 14.06
N CYS A 76 -18.20 -41.61 13.91
CA CYS A 76 -17.13 -41.22 13.00
C CYS A 76 -15.79 -41.89 13.39
N LYS A 77 -15.46 -41.92 14.69
CA LYS A 77 -14.23 -42.55 15.21
C LYS A 77 -14.21 -44.06 15.03
N LYS A 78 -15.36 -44.72 15.13
CA LYS A 78 -15.52 -46.18 14.93
C LYS A 78 -15.60 -46.58 13.46
N ARG A 79 -15.63 -45.62 12.52
CA ARG A 79 -15.89 -45.85 11.09
C ARG A 79 -17.15 -46.69 10.88
N ASP A 80 -18.22 -46.28 11.56
CA ASP A 80 -19.50 -46.98 11.45
C ASP A 80 -20.00 -46.95 10.00
N SER A 81 -20.48 -48.09 9.50
CA SER A 81 -20.98 -48.25 8.14
C SER A 81 -22.13 -47.31 7.76
N SER A 82 -22.83 -46.75 8.75
CA SER A 82 -23.89 -45.76 8.55
C SER A 82 -23.38 -44.37 8.13
N ILE A 83 -22.08 -44.10 8.29
CA ILE A 83 -21.42 -42.86 7.88
C ILE A 83 -20.49 -43.19 6.71
N SER A 84 -20.68 -42.54 5.57
CA SER A 84 -19.82 -42.75 4.40
C SER A 84 -18.36 -42.41 4.73
N ASP A 85 -17.41 -43.23 4.27
CA ASP A 85 -15.99 -42.95 4.45
C ASP A 85 -15.55 -41.64 3.76
N LYS A 86 -16.21 -41.31 2.65
CA LYS A 86 -16.00 -40.06 1.89
C LYS A 86 -17.31 -39.53 1.30
N ILE A 87 -17.50 -38.21 1.29
CA ILE A 87 -18.59 -37.54 0.55
C ILE A 87 -18.01 -36.36 -0.22
N TYR A 88 -18.30 -36.26 -1.51
CA TYR A 88 -17.65 -35.30 -2.42
C TYR A 88 -16.11 -35.34 -2.35
N SER A 89 -15.53 -36.53 -2.22
CA SER A 89 -14.09 -36.77 -1.99
C SER A 89 -13.55 -36.34 -0.62
N ILE A 90 -14.38 -35.76 0.25
CA ILE A 90 -14.01 -35.29 1.59
C ILE A 90 -14.05 -36.45 2.59
N PRO A 91 -12.95 -36.73 3.31
CA PRO A 91 -12.93 -37.76 4.34
C PRO A 91 -13.70 -37.32 5.59
N LEU A 92 -14.73 -38.07 5.98
CA LEU A 92 -15.57 -37.71 7.13
C LEU A 92 -14.99 -38.18 8.48
N HIS A 93 -14.14 -39.19 8.46
CA HIS A 93 -13.58 -39.84 9.66
C HIS A 93 -12.24 -39.24 10.14
N LYS A 94 -11.72 -38.23 9.44
CA LYS A 94 -10.50 -37.50 9.79
C LYS A 94 -10.83 -36.01 9.94
N PRO A 95 -11.10 -35.53 11.16
CA PRO A 95 -11.60 -34.18 11.37
C PRO A 95 -10.65 -33.06 10.88
N GLU A 96 -9.34 -33.29 10.99
CA GLU A 96 -8.32 -32.35 10.51
C GLU A 96 -8.37 -32.23 8.97
N GLU A 97 -8.44 -33.35 8.25
CA GLU A 97 -8.58 -33.35 6.78
C GLU A 97 -9.96 -32.79 6.36
N LEU A 98 -11.03 -33.14 7.08
CA LEU A 98 -12.37 -32.59 6.88
C LEU A 98 -12.38 -31.06 7.02
N PHE A 99 -11.70 -30.52 8.02
CA PHE A 99 -11.60 -29.08 8.24
C PHE A 99 -10.89 -28.37 7.09
N VAL A 100 -9.80 -28.95 6.59
CA VAL A 100 -9.03 -28.39 5.48
C VAL A 100 -9.87 -28.36 4.20
N GLU A 101 -10.54 -29.47 3.87
CA GLU A 101 -11.42 -29.55 2.69
C GLU A 101 -12.65 -28.64 2.81
N LEU A 102 -13.24 -28.51 4.01
CA LEU A 102 -14.33 -27.56 4.25
C LEU A 102 -13.87 -26.12 4.12
N THR A 103 -12.66 -25.81 4.59
CA THR A 103 -12.06 -24.47 4.41
C THR A 103 -11.91 -24.17 2.93
N ASP A 104 -11.46 -25.15 2.14
CA ASP A 104 -11.33 -25.01 0.69
C ASP A 104 -12.67 -24.77 0.00
N LEU A 105 -13.68 -25.58 0.33
CA LEU A 105 -15.04 -25.45 -0.19
C LEU A 105 -15.67 -24.10 0.16
N VAL A 106 -15.52 -23.65 1.40
CA VAL A 106 -16.19 -22.45 1.91
C VAL A 106 -15.52 -21.17 1.40
N LEU A 107 -14.20 -21.12 1.33
CA LEU A 107 -13.48 -19.88 1.02
C LEU A 107 -13.10 -19.73 -0.46
N TYR A 108 -12.97 -20.83 -1.21
CA TYR A 108 -12.35 -20.79 -2.52
C TYR A 108 -13.24 -21.21 -3.69
N THR A 109 -14.53 -21.49 -3.47
CA THR A 109 -15.46 -21.84 -4.55
C THR A 109 -15.56 -20.76 -5.63
N ASP A 110 -15.55 -19.47 -5.25
CA ASP A 110 -15.64 -18.33 -6.19
C ASP A 110 -14.41 -17.41 -6.15
N TYR A 111 -13.25 -17.95 -5.73
CA TYR A 111 -12.03 -17.18 -5.49
C TYR A 111 -11.64 -16.25 -6.65
N GLU A 112 -11.66 -16.77 -7.89
CA GLU A 112 -11.29 -15.98 -9.07
C GLU A 112 -12.20 -14.77 -9.28
N SER A 113 -13.49 -14.91 -8.96
CA SER A 113 -14.46 -13.82 -9.06
C SER A 113 -14.11 -12.74 -8.04
N HIS A 114 -13.84 -13.12 -6.79
CA HIS A 114 -13.46 -12.17 -5.73
C HIS A 114 -12.17 -11.41 -6.09
N VAL A 115 -11.15 -12.10 -6.64
CA VAL A 115 -9.90 -11.45 -7.09
C VAL A 115 -10.15 -10.47 -8.24
N LYS A 116 -11.01 -10.82 -9.21
CA LYS A 116 -11.37 -9.93 -10.32
C LYS A 116 -12.09 -8.68 -9.84
N THR A 117 -13.05 -8.83 -8.92
CA THR A 117 -13.75 -7.71 -8.30
C THR A 117 -12.77 -6.79 -7.58
N GLU A 118 -11.88 -7.33 -6.74
CA GLU A 118 -10.87 -6.54 -6.03
C GLU A 118 -9.97 -5.76 -7.02
N LYS A 119 -9.44 -6.42 -8.06
CA LYS A 119 -8.60 -5.79 -9.11
C LYS A 119 -9.30 -4.63 -9.81
N LYS A 120 -10.60 -4.75 -10.09
CA LYS A 120 -11.39 -3.71 -10.76
C LYS A 120 -11.45 -2.43 -9.92
N ILE A 121 -11.62 -2.54 -8.60
CA ILE A 121 -11.69 -1.35 -7.74
C ILE A 121 -10.36 -0.70 -7.54
N PHE A 122 -9.28 -1.46 -7.30
CA PHE A 122 -7.96 -0.84 -7.25
C PHE A 122 -7.63 -0.10 -8.54
N THR A 123 -8.08 -0.63 -9.69
CA THR A 123 -7.99 0.08 -10.98
C THR A 123 -8.84 1.36 -10.99
N SER A 124 -10.08 1.32 -10.49
CA SER A 124 -10.95 2.51 -10.38
C SER A 124 -10.36 3.59 -9.45
N THR A 125 -9.86 3.19 -8.27
CA THR A 125 -9.19 4.06 -7.31
C THR A 125 -7.94 4.69 -7.91
N TYR A 126 -7.13 3.89 -8.62
CA TYR A 126 -5.96 4.40 -9.34
C TYR A 126 -6.35 5.45 -10.39
N LEU A 127 -7.37 5.19 -11.21
CA LEU A 127 -7.85 6.13 -12.23
C LEU A 127 -8.38 7.43 -11.60
N THR A 128 -9.10 7.33 -10.49
CA THR A 128 -9.57 8.48 -9.72
C THR A 128 -8.42 9.34 -9.23
N LEU A 129 -7.43 8.71 -8.56
CA LEU A 129 -6.27 9.43 -8.04
C LEU A 129 -5.49 10.10 -9.16
N LYS A 130 -5.30 9.41 -10.28
CA LYS A 130 -4.65 9.98 -11.47
C LYS A 130 -5.42 11.17 -12.04
N TYR A 131 -6.75 11.11 -12.07
CA TYR A 131 -7.58 12.25 -12.48
C TYR A 131 -7.42 13.43 -11.52
N MET A 132 -7.37 13.17 -10.21
CA MET A 132 -7.16 14.20 -9.19
C MET A 132 -5.77 14.84 -9.30
N GLU A 133 -4.72 14.03 -9.49
CA GLU A 133 -3.36 14.49 -9.78
C GLU A 133 -3.35 15.46 -10.98
N GLN A 134 -3.91 15.04 -12.11
CA GLN A 134 -4.02 15.88 -13.30
C GLN A 134 -4.81 17.18 -13.06
N LYS A 135 -5.88 17.13 -12.25
CA LYS A 135 -6.68 18.31 -11.92
C LYS A 135 -5.90 19.29 -11.03
N ILE A 136 -5.15 18.78 -10.06
CA ILE A 136 -4.28 19.60 -9.18
C ILE A 136 -3.17 20.25 -10.01
N GLN A 137 -2.48 19.48 -10.84
CA GLN A 137 -1.44 19.97 -11.75
C GLN A 137 -1.98 21.07 -12.68
N LYS A 138 -3.11 20.82 -13.35
CA LYS A 138 -3.74 21.79 -14.24
C LYS A 138 -4.14 23.08 -13.52
N ASN A 139 -4.71 22.97 -12.31
CA ASN A 139 -5.06 24.17 -11.54
C ASN A 139 -3.81 24.95 -11.13
N ALA A 140 -2.76 24.28 -10.66
CA ALA A 140 -1.51 24.95 -10.32
C ALA A 140 -0.88 25.64 -11.55
N GLU A 141 -0.91 25.01 -12.73
CA GLU A 141 -0.47 25.63 -13.99
C GLU A 141 -1.30 26.86 -14.38
N ILE A 142 -2.63 26.79 -14.28
CA ILE A 142 -3.52 27.94 -14.54
C ILE A 142 -3.12 29.11 -13.65
N LEU A 143 -2.88 28.86 -12.37
CA LEU A 143 -2.52 29.89 -11.41
C LEU A 143 -1.17 30.52 -11.67
N ILE A 144 -0.17 29.69 -12.00
CA ILE A 144 1.15 30.17 -12.40
C ILE A 144 1.01 31.05 -13.65
N ASN A 145 0.19 30.66 -14.62
CA ASN A 145 -0.03 31.42 -15.85
C ASN A 145 -0.81 32.72 -15.62
N GLU A 146 -1.82 32.72 -14.75
CA GLU A 146 -2.55 33.93 -14.36
C GLU A 146 -1.65 34.91 -13.61
N ALA A 147 -0.88 34.42 -12.62
CA ALA A 147 0.11 35.23 -11.92
C ALA A 147 1.15 35.81 -12.89
N LYS A 148 1.67 35.01 -13.83
CA LYS A 148 2.57 35.46 -14.90
C LYS A 148 1.95 36.53 -15.78
N LYS A 149 0.67 36.37 -16.14
CA LYS A 149 -0.06 37.35 -16.95
C LYS A 149 -0.16 38.68 -16.19
N TYR A 150 -0.55 38.67 -14.93
CA TYR A 150 -0.61 39.87 -14.10
C TYR A 150 0.76 40.54 -13.94
N VAL A 151 1.82 39.74 -13.72
CA VAL A 151 3.19 40.24 -13.71
C VAL A 151 3.51 40.91 -15.06
N ASN A 152 3.22 40.27 -16.19
CA ASN A 152 3.49 40.85 -17.52
C ASN A 152 2.65 42.11 -17.80
N GLU A 153 1.42 42.20 -17.31
CA GLU A 153 0.58 43.42 -17.42
C GLU A 153 1.13 44.56 -16.57
N LEU A 154 1.67 44.27 -15.38
CA LEU A 154 2.30 45.26 -14.49
C LEU A 154 3.66 45.74 -15.02
N PHE A 155 4.41 44.87 -15.68
CA PHE A 155 5.80 45.12 -16.08
C PHE A 155 6.00 45.41 -17.58
N GLY A 156 5.06 45.06 -18.45
CA GLY A 156 5.30 45.03 -19.90
C GLY A 156 6.31 43.95 -20.33
N ASN A 157 6.75 44.00 -21.60
CA ASN A 157 7.86 43.15 -22.07
C ASN A 157 9.19 43.60 -21.46
N TYR A 158 10.02 42.63 -21.08
CA TYR A 158 11.16 42.71 -20.14
C TYR A 158 12.42 43.44 -20.65
N ASP A 159 12.29 44.49 -21.45
CA ASP A 159 13.47 45.17 -22.02
C ASP A 159 14.34 45.87 -20.96
N PHE A 160 13.98 45.82 -19.67
CA PHE A 160 14.68 46.49 -18.57
C PHE A 160 15.48 45.58 -17.62
N ILE A 161 15.25 44.26 -17.52
CA ILE A 161 16.02 43.36 -16.61
C ILE A 161 17.16 42.66 -17.37
N ASP A 162 18.36 42.54 -16.79
CA ASP A 162 19.47 41.79 -17.36
C ASP A 162 19.11 40.29 -17.46
N GLU A 163 19.25 39.69 -18.64
CA GLU A 163 19.03 38.26 -18.87
C GLU A 163 19.83 37.37 -17.92
N LYS A 164 21.02 37.80 -17.48
CA LYS A 164 21.85 37.06 -16.52
C LYS A 164 21.23 37.03 -15.13
N GLU A 165 20.66 38.15 -14.67
CA GLU A 165 19.98 38.25 -13.37
C GLU A 165 18.70 37.41 -13.38
N LEU A 166 17.95 37.46 -14.50
CA LEU A 166 16.75 36.66 -14.70
C LEU A 166 17.06 35.15 -14.74
N ALA A 167 18.14 34.77 -15.45
CA ALA A 167 18.61 33.38 -15.51
C ALA A 167 19.06 32.86 -14.13
N ALA A 168 19.69 33.70 -13.29
CA ALA A 168 20.06 33.32 -11.93
C ALA A 168 18.83 33.01 -11.07
N ILE A 169 17.75 33.77 -11.21
CA ILE A 169 16.47 33.54 -10.50
C ILE A 169 15.79 32.25 -10.98
N SER A 170 15.85 31.96 -12.28
CA SER A 170 15.24 30.75 -12.86
C SER A 170 15.88 29.42 -12.40
N ASN A 171 17.11 29.48 -11.88
CA ASN A 171 17.87 28.31 -11.40
C ASN A 171 17.78 28.12 -9.87
N LEU A 172 16.94 28.90 -9.18
CA LEU A 172 16.80 28.80 -7.72
C LEU A 172 15.96 27.59 -7.32
N ASN A 173 16.49 26.78 -6.39
CA ASN A 173 15.70 25.72 -5.76
C ASN A 173 14.97 26.28 -4.55
N LEU A 174 13.65 26.28 -4.61
CA LEU A 174 12.76 26.78 -3.57
C LEU A 174 12.23 25.62 -2.72
N PHE A 175 12.28 25.80 -1.41
CA PHE A 175 11.77 24.84 -0.43
C PHE A 175 10.96 25.59 0.63
N LEU A 176 9.83 25.03 1.03
CA LEU A 176 9.08 25.51 2.19
C LEU A 176 9.47 24.69 3.41
N ASP A 177 10.08 25.34 4.40
CA ASP A 177 10.27 24.77 5.71
C ASP A 177 9.06 25.08 6.59
N ILE A 178 8.50 24.04 7.19
CA ILE A 178 7.29 24.12 8.01
C ILE A 178 7.71 23.79 9.44
N HIS A 179 8.09 24.82 10.19
CA HIS A 179 8.48 24.72 11.60
C HIS A 179 7.39 25.33 12.49
N GLY A 180 6.46 24.48 12.97
CA GLY A 180 5.39 24.93 13.87
C GLY A 180 4.35 25.80 13.17
N ASP A 181 4.07 26.98 13.71
CA ASP A 181 3.04 27.90 13.22
C ASP A 181 3.53 28.86 12.11
N GLU A 182 4.84 28.87 11.80
CA GLU A 182 5.43 29.74 10.78
C GLU A 182 6.00 28.97 9.58
N ASP A 183 5.49 29.31 8.40
CA ASP A 183 6.01 28.83 7.11
C ASP A 183 7.18 29.71 6.65
N VAL A 184 8.38 29.14 6.56
CA VAL A 184 9.58 29.83 6.08
C VAL A 184 9.93 29.35 4.67
N LEU A 185 10.09 30.28 3.73
CA LEU A 185 10.52 29.96 2.37
C LEU A 185 12.05 30.03 2.30
N LEU A 186 12.68 28.97 1.79
CA LEU A 186 14.13 28.81 1.69
C LEU A 186 14.58 28.71 0.22
N ILE A 187 15.75 29.27 -0.06
CA ILE A 187 16.43 29.22 -1.36
C ILE A 187 17.81 28.58 -1.18
N ASN A 188 18.02 27.40 -1.77
CA ASN A 188 19.30 26.68 -1.66
C ASN A 188 19.82 26.56 -0.20
N GLY A 189 18.90 26.45 0.78
CA GLY A 189 19.21 26.35 2.21
C GLY A 189 19.44 27.67 2.95
N ARG A 190 19.24 28.83 2.31
CA ARG A 190 19.21 30.16 2.97
C ARG A 190 17.77 30.68 3.03
N ASP A 191 17.45 31.49 4.04
CA ASP A 191 16.18 32.22 4.09
C ASP A 191 16.06 33.15 2.86
N VAL A 192 14.87 33.20 2.27
CA VAL A 192 14.52 34.15 1.21
C VAL A 192 14.81 35.59 1.64
N TYR A 193 14.59 35.94 2.91
CA TYR A 193 14.89 37.27 3.42
C TYR A 193 16.38 37.65 3.23
N PHE A 194 17.29 36.75 3.62
CA PHE A 194 18.72 36.97 3.45
C PHE A 194 19.11 36.99 1.97
N TYR A 195 18.44 36.21 1.13
CA TYR A 195 18.67 36.24 -0.31
C TYR A 195 18.26 37.58 -0.93
N ILE A 196 17.11 38.14 -0.55
CA ILE A 196 16.64 39.45 -1.03
C ILE A 196 17.65 40.55 -0.67
N MET A 197 18.22 40.52 0.54
CA MET A 197 19.24 41.47 0.95
C MET A 197 20.51 41.45 0.09
N ASP A 198 20.86 40.28 -0.47
CA ASP A 198 22.04 40.09 -1.31
C ASP A 198 21.80 40.54 -2.77
N VAL A 199 20.55 40.61 -3.23
CA VAL A 199 20.19 40.97 -4.61
C VAL A 199 20.11 42.48 -4.81
N LYS A 200 20.75 42.99 -5.86
CA LYS A 200 20.70 44.41 -6.26
C LYS A 200 20.21 44.53 -7.69
N PHE A 201 18.98 45.01 -7.89
CA PHE A 201 18.47 45.32 -9.23
C PHE A 201 19.02 46.66 -9.71
N SER A 202 19.49 46.69 -10.96
CA SER A 202 20.15 47.87 -11.55
C SER A 202 19.19 48.95 -12.05
N LYS A 203 17.88 48.67 -12.15
CA LYS A 203 16.85 49.61 -12.63
C LYS A 203 15.64 49.67 -11.70
N ILE A 204 15.18 50.88 -11.43
CA ILE A 204 13.97 51.18 -10.64
C ILE A 204 12.76 51.10 -11.57
N ILE A 205 11.75 50.32 -11.19
CA ILE A 205 10.50 50.18 -11.96
C ILE A 205 9.38 50.86 -11.20
N PRO A 206 8.64 51.81 -11.81
CA PRO A 206 7.47 52.39 -11.20
C PRO A 206 6.32 51.38 -11.20
N ILE A 207 6.01 50.80 -10.04
CA ILE A 207 4.89 49.87 -9.85
C ILE A 207 3.67 50.66 -9.36
N ASN A 208 2.52 50.49 -10.01
CA ASN A 208 1.25 50.96 -9.45
C ASN A 208 0.82 50.01 -8.31
N ILE A 209 1.17 50.39 -7.08
CA ILE A 209 1.00 49.55 -5.89
C ILE A 209 -0.47 49.24 -5.60
N GLU A 210 -1.40 50.18 -5.80
CA GLU A 210 -2.81 50.01 -5.43
C GLU A 210 -3.51 48.94 -6.30
N ASN A 211 -3.36 49.05 -7.63
CA ASN A 211 -3.92 48.07 -8.55
C ASN A 211 -3.26 46.68 -8.40
N ALA A 212 -1.94 46.65 -8.18
CA ALA A 212 -1.22 45.40 -7.95
C ALA A 212 -1.70 44.70 -6.67
N LEU A 213 -1.86 45.46 -5.59
CA LEU A 213 -2.28 44.94 -4.29
C LEU A 213 -3.69 44.31 -4.36
N GLU A 214 -4.65 44.96 -5.02
CA GLU A 214 -6.01 44.44 -5.17
C GLU A 214 -6.02 43.12 -5.97
N ASN A 215 -5.38 43.10 -7.13
CA ASN A 215 -5.32 41.92 -8.02
C ASN A 215 -4.63 40.72 -7.35
N PHE A 216 -3.47 40.92 -6.72
CA PHE A 216 -2.76 39.83 -6.06
C PHE A 216 -3.51 39.34 -4.81
N LYS A 217 -4.27 40.20 -4.14
CA LYS A 217 -5.07 39.83 -2.96
C LYS A 217 -6.24 38.92 -3.35
N GLU A 218 -6.93 39.23 -4.44
CA GLU A 218 -7.98 38.36 -4.98
C GLU A 218 -7.42 37.01 -5.44
N LEU A 219 -6.31 37.03 -6.18
CA LEU A 219 -5.63 35.83 -6.65
C LEU A 219 -5.18 34.94 -5.48
N HIS A 220 -4.54 35.51 -4.46
CA HIS A 220 -4.12 34.78 -3.27
C HIS A 220 -5.30 34.13 -2.55
N LYS A 221 -6.38 34.87 -2.31
CA LYS A 221 -7.58 34.36 -1.63
C LYS A 221 -8.25 33.23 -2.43
N HIS A 222 -8.34 33.37 -3.75
CA HIS A 222 -8.86 32.32 -4.62
C HIS A 222 -8.03 31.03 -4.50
N ASN A 223 -6.71 31.16 -4.48
CA ASN A 223 -5.77 30.04 -4.49
C ASN A 223 -5.72 29.31 -3.15
N GLU A 224 -5.73 30.05 -2.03
CA GLU A 224 -5.83 29.46 -0.70
C GLU A 224 -7.10 28.63 -0.54
N ASN A 225 -8.23 29.11 -1.04
CA ASN A 225 -9.49 28.38 -0.98
C ASN A 225 -9.38 27.06 -1.75
N ILE A 226 -8.92 27.10 -3.00
CA ILE A 226 -8.73 25.91 -3.85
C ILE A 226 -7.75 24.92 -3.19
N PHE A 227 -6.61 25.40 -2.72
CA PHE A 227 -5.60 24.56 -2.07
C PHE A 227 -6.17 23.88 -0.82
N SER A 228 -6.85 24.64 0.05
CA SER A 228 -7.46 24.10 1.27
C SER A 228 -8.48 23.00 0.98
N GLU A 229 -9.23 23.13 -0.13
CA GLU A 229 -10.19 22.14 -0.58
C GLU A 229 -9.51 20.85 -1.02
N TYR A 230 -8.48 20.94 -1.88
CA TYR A 230 -7.75 19.75 -2.35
C TYR A 230 -6.98 19.06 -1.22
N VAL A 231 -6.39 19.82 -0.30
CA VAL A 231 -5.71 19.27 0.88
C VAL A 231 -6.69 18.41 1.69
N LYS A 232 -7.87 18.94 2.01
CA LYS A 232 -8.91 18.18 2.71
C LYS A 232 -9.34 16.94 1.94
N LYS A 233 -9.56 17.05 0.62
CA LYS A 233 -9.94 15.94 -0.26
C LYS A 233 -8.88 14.84 -0.27
N VAL A 234 -7.61 15.18 -0.45
CA VAL A 234 -6.50 14.22 -0.54
C VAL A 234 -6.26 13.51 0.78
N TYR A 235 -6.27 14.23 1.91
CA TYR A 235 -6.15 13.62 3.23
C TYR A 235 -7.31 12.68 3.53
N LYS A 236 -8.56 13.11 3.28
CA LYS A 236 -9.73 12.25 3.47
C LYS A 236 -9.65 11.00 2.58
N MET A 237 -9.24 11.16 1.32
CA MET A 237 -9.12 10.04 0.39
C MET A 237 -8.03 9.05 0.80
N GLU A 238 -6.87 9.52 1.30
CA GLU A 238 -5.84 8.64 1.83
C GLU A 238 -6.33 7.86 3.05
N GLU A 239 -7.02 8.52 3.98
CA GLU A 239 -7.61 7.88 5.16
C GLU A 239 -8.63 6.81 4.77
N ASP A 240 -9.55 7.14 3.86
CA ASP A 240 -10.60 6.23 3.42
C ASP A 240 -10.05 5.07 2.58
N ILE A 241 -9.06 5.30 1.71
CA ILE A 241 -8.35 4.22 1.01
C ILE A 241 -7.70 3.29 2.03
N LYS A 242 -6.98 3.83 3.02
CA LYS A 242 -6.32 3.03 4.06
C LYS A 242 -7.34 2.24 4.88
N LYS A 243 -8.49 2.83 5.18
CA LYS A 243 -9.56 2.23 5.99
C LYS A 243 -10.33 1.14 5.27
N TYR A 244 -10.76 1.38 4.02
CA TYR A 244 -11.68 0.48 3.33
C TYR A 244 -11.00 -0.48 2.36
N LEU A 245 -9.89 -0.07 1.73
CA LEU A 245 -9.16 -0.88 0.74
C LEU A 245 -7.83 -1.41 1.32
N GLY A 246 -7.17 -0.63 2.17
CA GLY A 246 -5.85 -0.91 2.75
C GLY A 246 -4.83 -1.32 1.69
N THR A 247 -4.16 -2.46 1.88
CA THR A 247 -3.14 -3.03 0.97
C THR A 247 -3.69 -4.10 0.01
N GLY A 248 -5.02 -4.21 -0.08
CA GLY A 248 -5.71 -5.24 -0.87
C GLY A 248 -6.02 -6.50 -0.07
N GLY A 249 -7.12 -7.17 -0.46
CA GLY A 249 -7.54 -8.41 0.17
C GLY A 249 -8.03 -8.23 1.60
N ASN A 250 -8.66 -7.10 1.93
CA ASN A 250 -9.16 -6.83 3.29
C ASN A 250 -10.59 -7.33 3.54
N ARG A 251 -11.24 -7.86 2.51
CA ARG A 251 -12.61 -8.39 2.55
C ARG A 251 -12.61 -9.90 2.53
N PHE A 252 -13.64 -10.51 3.12
CA PHE A 252 -13.90 -11.92 3.03
C PHE A 252 -14.10 -12.35 1.56
N PRO A 253 -13.59 -13.52 1.12
CA PRO A 253 -12.71 -14.44 1.86
C PRO A 253 -11.21 -14.09 1.74
N LEU A 254 -10.87 -13.04 1.02
CA LEU A 254 -9.49 -12.66 0.69
C LEU A 254 -8.67 -12.21 1.91
N ASP A 255 -9.30 -11.74 2.99
CA ASP A 255 -8.63 -11.29 4.23
C ASP A 255 -7.96 -12.40 5.04
N TYR A 256 -8.22 -13.64 4.66
CA TYR A 256 -7.53 -14.83 5.17
C TYR A 256 -6.37 -15.28 4.28
N THR A 257 -6.30 -14.78 3.04
CA THR A 257 -5.13 -14.94 2.19
C THR A 257 -4.16 -13.81 2.53
N HIS A 258 -2.89 -14.11 2.80
CA HIS A 258 -1.92 -13.06 3.13
C HIS A 258 -1.61 -12.20 1.89
N TRP A 259 -2.31 -11.08 1.71
CA TRP A 259 -2.03 -10.08 0.68
C TRP A 259 -0.95 -9.14 1.18
N ASN A 260 0.19 -9.11 0.49
CA ASN A 260 1.11 -7.99 0.57
C ASN A 260 1.09 -7.28 -0.78
N ASN A 261 1.22 -5.95 -0.79
CA ASN A 261 1.10 -5.04 -1.95
C ASN A 261 1.86 -5.45 -3.23
N TYR A 262 2.71 -6.48 -3.16
CA TYR A 262 3.56 -6.93 -4.25
C TYR A 262 3.29 -8.37 -4.70
N TYR A 263 2.79 -9.27 -3.84
CA TYR A 263 2.66 -10.72 -4.13
C TYR A 263 1.60 -11.35 -3.21
N ILE A 264 0.80 -12.29 -3.74
CA ILE A 264 0.42 -13.46 -2.94
C ILE A 264 1.73 -14.23 -2.82
N ASN A 265 2.42 -14.05 -1.69
CA ASN A 265 3.66 -14.77 -1.44
C ASN A 265 3.31 -16.26 -1.55
N ILE A 266 4.00 -17.04 -2.38
CA ILE A 266 3.55 -18.42 -2.63
C ILE A 266 3.61 -19.26 -1.34
N THR A 267 4.33 -18.82 -0.31
CA THR A 267 4.14 -19.26 1.09
C THR A 267 4.79 -18.24 2.06
N GLN A 268 4.62 -18.45 3.37
CA GLN A 268 5.50 -17.83 4.39
C GLN A 268 6.86 -18.52 4.52
N ASN A 269 7.06 -19.64 3.83
CA ASN A 269 8.27 -20.46 3.86
C ASN A 269 9.33 -19.95 2.87
N VAL A 270 10.49 -19.55 3.39
CA VAL A 270 11.60 -19.01 2.58
C VAL A 270 12.08 -20.01 1.52
N ALA A 271 12.09 -21.31 1.83
CA ALA A 271 12.52 -22.34 0.90
C ALA A 271 11.58 -22.45 -0.30
N VAL A 272 10.25 -22.44 -0.06
CA VAL A 272 9.28 -22.47 -1.16
C VAL A 272 9.35 -21.20 -2.00
N ARG A 273 9.60 -20.04 -1.38
CA ARG A 273 9.82 -18.81 -2.14
C ARG A 273 11.00 -18.95 -3.10
N ALA A 274 12.14 -19.44 -2.62
CA ALA A 274 13.32 -19.66 -3.45
C ALA A 274 13.04 -20.64 -4.61
N PHE A 275 12.41 -21.79 -4.33
CA PHE A 275 12.03 -22.75 -5.36
C PHE A 275 11.08 -22.16 -6.40
N MET A 276 10.13 -21.33 -5.97
CA MET A 276 9.19 -20.70 -6.88
C MET A 276 9.78 -19.55 -7.68
N ASP A 277 10.73 -18.81 -7.12
CA ASP A 277 11.49 -17.79 -7.85
C ASP A 277 12.32 -18.45 -8.96
N ASP A 278 13.02 -19.54 -8.64
CA ASP A 278 13.78 -20.31 -9.64
C ASP A 278 12.87 -20.94 -10.70
N PHE A 279 11.73 -21.50 -10.29
CA PHE A 279 10.71 -22.01 -11.22
C PHE A 279 10.21 -20.90 -12.14
N CYS A 280 9.94 -19.70 -11.60
CA CYS A 280 9.47 -18.56 -12.36
C CYS A 280 10.53 -18.03 -13.35
N ASN A 281 11.78 -17.91 -12.90
CA ASN A 281 12.91 -17.47 -13.73
C ASN A 281 13.10 -18.40 -14.92
N TYR A 282 12.95 -19.71 -14.72
CA TYR A 282 12.98 -20.69 -15.80
C TYR A 282 11.95 -20.41 -16.90
N PHE A 283 10.71 -20.03 -16.54
CA PHE A 283 9.68 -19.64 -17.52
C PHE A 283 9.92 -18.26 -18.17
N TYR A 284 10.53 -17.31 -17.46
CA TYR A 284 10.95 -16.03 -18.06
C TYR A 284 12.05 -16.24 -19.11
N ASP A 285 13.06 -17.05 -18.81
CA ASP A 285 14.12 -17.40 -19.75
C ASP A 285 13.55 -18.10 -20.99
N MET A 286 12.57 -18.99 -20.81
CA MET A 286 11.85 -19.60 -21.94
C MET A 286 11.09 -18.56 -22.77
N LYS A 287 10.43 -17.58 -22.14
CA LYS A 287 9.72 -16.52 -22.85
C LYS A 287 10.68 -15.69 -23.73
N GLU A 288 11.85 -15.33 -23.21
CA GLU A 288 12.84 -14.60 -23.99
C GLU A 288 13.39 -15.43 -25.15
N LYS A 289 13.69 -16.73 -24.94
CA LYS A 289 14.10 -17.65 -26.00
C LYS A 289 13.06 -17.79 -27.13
N LEU A 290 11.77 -17.71 -26.78
CA LEU A 290 10.67 -17.79 -27.75
C LEU A 290 10.55 -16.57 -28.67
N LYS A 291 11.04 -15.38 -28.28
CA LYS A 291 11.00 -14.17 -29.12
C LYS A 291 11.88 -14.29 -30.38
N GLY A 292 12.84 -15.23 -30.41
CA GLY A 292 13.88 -15.31 -31.45
C GLY A 292 13.57 -16.14 -32.71
N ASN A 293 12.54 -17.02 -32.73
CA ASN A 293 11.98 -17.66 -33.94
C ASN A 293 10.91 -18.71 -33.58
N SER A 294 9.78 -18.74 -34.29
CA SER A 294 8.65 -19.66 -33.99
C SER A 294 8.81 -21.08 -34.52
N SER A 295 9.77 -21.33 -35.42
CA SER A 295 10.03 -22.65 -36.04
C SER A 295 11.04 -23.52 -35.28
N ARG A 296 11.75 -22.94 -34.30
CA ARG A 296 12.78 -23.66 -33.52
C ARG A 296 12.17 -24.60 -32.48
N MET A 297 12.98 -25.56 -32.04
CA MET A 297 12.69 -26.39 -30.88
C MET A 297 13.47 -25.85 -29.68
N THR A 298 12.82 -25.82 -28.52
CA THR A 298 13.43 -25.40 -27.26
C THR A 298 13.54 -26.62 -26.34
N GLU A 299 14.72 -26.80 -25.74
CA GLU A 299 14.95 -27.80 -24.71
C GLU A 299 14.27 -27.39 -23.41
N VAL A 300 13.52 -28.30 -22.80
CA VAL A 300 12.80 -28.10 -21.53
C VAL A 300 13.20 -29.20 -20.55
N ASP A 301 13.82 -28.85 -19.43
CA ASP A 301 14.12 -29.77 -18.33
C ASP A 301 12.85 -30.10 -17.54
N ILE A 302 12.20 -31.21 -17.92
CA ILE A 302 10.96 -31.64 -17.28
C ILE A 302 11.24 -32.18 -15.87
N GLN A 303 12.36 -32.88 -15.66
CA GLN A 303 12.68 -33.47 -14.37
C GLN A 303 12.93 -32.39 -13.30
N TYR A 304 13.65 -31.32 -13.65
CA TYR A 304 13.84 -30.18 -12.78
C TYR A 304 12.49 -29.56 -12.36
N LEU A 305 11.62 -29.27 -13.34
CA LEU A 305 10.31 -28.66 -13.08
C LEU A 305 9.42 -29.56 -12.21
N ASP A 306 9.39 -30.85 -12.50
CA ASP A 306 8.59 -31.84 -11.76
C ASP A 306 9.08 -31.96 -10.31
N SER A 307 10.39 -32.13 -10.13
CA SER A 307 11.01 -32.25 -8.81
C SER A 307 10.81 -30.99 -7.97
N THR A 308 10.87 -29.82 -8.60
CA THR A 308 10.64 -28.52 -7.93
C THR A 308 9.19 -28.39 -7.46
N LEU A 309 8.21 -28.68 -8.33
CA LEU A 309 6.80 -28.63 -7.95
C LEU A 309 6.44 -29.68 -6.88
N GLU A 310 7.00 -30.89 -6.96
CA GLU A 310 6.81 -31.93 -5.94
C GLU A 310 7.37 -31.49 -4.59
N ALA A 311 8.58 -30.96 -4.55
CA ALA A 311 9.18 -30.44 -3.32
C ALA A 311 8.32 -29.33 -2.71
N VAL A 312 7.88 -28.37 -3.53
CA VAL A 312 7.00 -27.28 -3.09
C VAL A 312 5.67 -27.82 -2.55
N ASN A 313 5.01 -28.72 -3.28
CA ASN A 313 3.73 -29.30 -2.86
C ASN A 313 3.84 -30.11 -1.57
N ASN A 314 4.93 -30.85 -1.37
CA ASN A 314 5.19 -31.61 -0.16
C ASN A 314 5.37 -30.69 1.05
N ILE A 315 6.13 -29.58 0.89
CA ILE A 315 6.33 -28.60 1.97
C ILE A 315 5.01 -27.92 2.34
N ILE A 316 4.23 -27.48 1.35
CA ILE A 316 2.91 -26.87 1.56
C ILE A 316 1.98 -27.85 2.30
N THR A 317 1.93 -29.11 1.86
CA THR A 317 1.09 -30.15 2.47
C THR A 317 1.48 -30.40 3.93
N ALA A 318 2.77 -30.59 4.22
CA ALA A 318 3.26 -30.76 5.59
C ALA A 318 2.97 -29.53 6.47
N THR A 319 3.04 -28.33 5.90
CA THR A 319 2.71 -27.09 6.62
C THR A 319 1.23 -27.04 6.98
N ILE A 320 0.33 -27.34 6.04
CA ILE A 320 -1.12 -27.39 6.27
C ILE A 320 -1.43 -28.40 7.38
N GLU A 321 -0.87 -29.61 7.31
CA GLU A 321 -1.07 -30.66 8.32
C GLU A 321 -0.58 -30.20 9.71
N GLN A 322 0.65 -29.68 9.80
CA GLN A 322 1.22 -29.23 11.06
C GLN A 322 0.39 -28.10 11.69
N LYS A 323 0.01 -27.09 10.91
CA LYS A 323 -0.75 -25.94 11.43
C LYS A 323 -2.18 -26.33 11.79
N THR A 324 -2.80 -27.23 11.03
CA THR A 324 -4.14 -27.75 11.34
C THR A 324 -4.13 -28.55 12.64
N ARG A 325 -3.12 -29.40 12.85
CA ARG A 325 -2.97 -30.14 14.11
C ARG A 325 -2.83 -29.21 15.31
N ILE A 326 -1.95 -28.20 15.24
CA ILE A 326 -1.79 -27.22 16.33
C ILE A 326 -3.10 -26.46 16.59
N LEU A 327 -3.82 -26.10 15.53
CA LEU A 327 -5.13 -25.45 15.64
C LEU A 327 -6.14 -26.35 16.36
N PHE A 328 -6.22 -27.63 15.99
CA PHE A 328 -7.11 -28.60 16.64
C PHE A 328 -6.71 -28.89 18.08
N GLU A 329 -5.42 -28.92 18.42
CA GLU A 329 -4.96 -29.05 19.81
C GLU A 329 -5.44 -27.89 20.69
N ILE A 330 -5.50 -26.67 20.14
CA ILE A 330 -6.06 -25.49 20.83
C ILE A 330 -7.59 -25.58 20.91
N LEU A 331 -8.25 -25.83 19.78
CA LEU A 331 -9.72 -25.87 19.72
C LEU A 331 -10.30 -27.00 20.59
N ASN A 332 -9.67 -28.18 20.61
CA ASN A 332 -10.15 -29.30 21.42
C ASN A 332 -10.07 -29.04 22.93
N LYS A 333 -9.13 -28.19 23.39
CA LYS A 333 -9.12 -27.71 24.79
C LYS A 333 -10.33 -26.85 25.13
N LEU A 334 -10.92 -26.15 24.14
CA LEU A 334 -12.08 -25.28 24.32
C LEU A 334 -13.41 -26.03 24.15
N PHE A 335 -13.46 -26.94 23.18
CA PHE A 335 -14.70 -27.54 22.71
C PHE A 335 -14.90 -28.99 23.14
N HIS A 336 -13.84 -29.71 23.50
CA HIS A 336 -13.88 -31.13 23.89
C HIS A 336 -14.62 -32.00 22.87
N GLY A 337 -14.28 -31.86 21.58
CA GLY A 337 -14.89 -32.61 20.49
C GLY A 337 -14.47 -32.05 19.14
N ASP A 338 -14.06 -32.91 18.22
CA ASP A 338 -13.50 -32.48 16.92
C ASP A 338 -14.57 -31.83 16.03
N LEU A 339 -15.80 -32.34 16.06
CA LEU A 339 -16.92 -31.81 15.28
C LEU A 339 -17.44 -30.51 15.89
N LYS A 340 -17.40 -30.39 17.23
CA LYS A 340 -17.65 -29.13 17.93
C LYS A 340 -16.60 -28.07 17.58
N CYS A 341 -15.33 -28.46 17.40
CA CYS A 341 -14.28 -27.55 16.95
C CYS A 341 -14.61 -26.97 15.57
N ILE A 342 -14.98 -27.81 14.61
CA ILE A 342 -15.35 -27.38 13.24
C ILE A 342 -16.56 -26.43 13.29
N LEU A 343 -17.65 -26.84 13.93
CA LEU A 343 -18.86 -26.02 14.05
C LEU A 343 -18.58 -24.69 14.74
N GLY A 344 -17.99 -24.74 15.94
CA GLY A 344 -17.70 -23.56 16.74
C GLY A 344 -16.77 -22.57 16.03
N PHE A 345 -15.77 -23.08 15.30
CA PHE A 345 -14.83 -22.25 14.56
C PHE A 345 -15.48 -21.55 13.36
N PHE A 346 -16.18 -22.27 12.47
CA PHE A 346 -16.83 -21.66 11.32
C PHE A 346 -17.94 -20.69 11.73
N THR A 347 -18.76 -21.05 12.74
CA THR A 347 -19.76 -20.13 13.29
C THR A 347 -19.13 -18.85 13.84
N TYR A 348 -17.95 -18.94 14.46
CA TYR A 348 -17.20 -17.77 14.90
C TYR A 348 -16.68 -16.91 13.74
N ILE A 349 -16.12 -17.52 12.68
CA ILE A 349 -15.62 -16.81 11.50
C ILE A 349 -16.74 -16.04 10.81
N PHE A 350 -17.88 -16.67 10.54
CA PHE A 350 -19.01 -15.99 9.89
C PHE A 350 -19.62 -14.88 10.74
N ASP A 351 -19.70 -15.04 12.07
CA ASP A 351 -20.17 -13.98 12.98
C ASP A 351 -19.21 -12.79 12.99
N LYS A 352 -17.90 -13.05 13.01
CA LYS A 352 -16.85 -12.03 12.96
C LYS A 352 -16.94 -11.22 11.67
N GLU A 353 -17.03 -11.87 10.51
CA GLU A 353 -17.07 -11.19 9.23
C GLU A 353 -18.39 -10.43 9.01
N ASN A 354 -19.54 -11.01 9.40
CA ASN A 354 -20.82 -10.29 9.33
C ASN A 354 -20.81 -9.00 10.17
N LYS A 355 -20.26 -9.05 11.39
CA LYS A 355 -20.15 -7.85 12.23
C LYS A 355 -19.22 -6.80 11.64
N LYS A 356 -18.04 -7.22 11.17
CA LYS A 356 -17.06 -6.33 10.52
C LYS A 356 -17.68 -5.64 9.30
N ASN A 357 -18.32 -6.41 8.42
CA ASN A 357 -18.99 -5.91 7.23
C ASN A 357 -20.12 -4.92 7.58
N ALA A 358 -20.99 -5.26 8.54
CA ALA A 358 -22.08 -4.39 8.99
C ALA A 358 -21.55 -3.05 9.55
N THR A 359 -20.54 -3.09 10.43
CA THR A 359 -19.93 -1.87 10.98
C THR A 359 -19.32 -0.99 9.89
N ILE A 360 -18.69 -1.59 8.87
CA ILE A 360 -18.12 -0.82 7.74
C ILE A 360 -19.24 -0.19 6.90
N LEU A 361 -20.31 -0.92 6.59
CA LEU A 361 -21.45 -0.39 5.84
C LEU A 361 -22.14 0.76 6.59
N GLU A 362 -22.39 0.62 7.89
CA GLU A 362 -22.94 1.69 8.73
C GLU A 362 -22.04 2.94 8.70
N HIS A 363 -20.72 2.73 8.79
CA HIS A 363 -19.76 3.82 8.72
C HIS A 363 -19.80 4.53 7.35
N ILE A 364 -19.81 3.78 6.25
CA ILE A 364 -19.89 4.35 4.88
C ILE A 364 -21.18 5.14 4.72
N GLN A 365 -22.31 4.64 5.21
CA GLN A 365 -23.59 5.36 5.17
C GLN A 365 -23.53 6.68 5.92
N SER A 366 -22.87 6.70 7.10
CA SER A 366 -22.69 7.94 7.86
C SER A 366 -21.76 8.94 7.18
N GLU A 367 -20.73 8.46 6.48
CA GLU A 367 -19.76 9.30 5.77
C GLU A 367 -20.29 9.86 4.45
N LYS A 368 -21.16 9.14 3.75
CA LYS A 368 -21.82 9.61 2.52
C LYS A 368 -22.64 10.89 2.74
N LEU A 369 -23.16 11.10 3.94
CA LEU A 369 -23.88 12.33 4.30
C LEU A 369 -22.94 13.53 4.48
N ARG A 370 -21.63 13.30 4.61
CA ARG A 370 -20.56 14.30 4.77
C ARG A 370 -19.68 14.36 3.52
N ASP A 371 -20.31 14.23 2.35
CA ASP A 371 -19.60 13.98 1.10
C ASP A 371 -18.61 15.11 0.79
N ILE A 372 -17.36 14.72 0.57
CA ILE A 372 -16.25 15.61 0.21
C ILE A 372 -15.68 15.17 -1.15
N TYR A 373 -16.21 14.09 -1.73
CA TYR A 373 -15.68 13.49 -2.94
C TYR A 373 -16.37 14.07 -4.18
N ASP A 374 -15.57 14.49 -5.17
CA ASP A 374 -16.10 14.87 -6.50
C ASP A 374 -16.52 13.64 -7.34
N ASN A 375 -16.42 12.44 -6.77
CA ASN A 375 -16.52 11.16 -7.47
C ASN A 375 -17.22 10.09 -6.62
N ASN A 376 -17.61 8.98 -7.26
CA ASN A 376 -18.37 7.89 -6.64
C ASN A 376 -17.54 6.96 -5.74
N PHE A 377 -16.41 7.39 -5.17
CA PHE A 377 -15.50 6.51 -4.43
C PHE A 377 -16.22 5.74 -3.30
N LEU A 378 -16.95 6.44 -2.43
CA LEU A 378 -17.70 5.78 -1.34
C LEU A 378 -18.85 4.92 -1.84
N PHE A 379 -19.42 5.20 -3.02
CA PHE A 379 -20.44 4.36 -3.63
C PHE A 379 -19.83 3.07 -4.18
N ASP A 380 -18.69 3.14 -4.84
CA ASP A 380 -17.93 1.98 -5.30
C ASP A 380 -17.53 1.11 -4.11
N VAL A 381 -17.04 1.72 -3.02
CA VAL A 381 -16.71 1.01 -1.79
C VAL A 381 -17.95 0.39 -1.13
N GLU A 382 -19.09 1.09 -1.03
CA GLU A 382 -20.30 0.50 -0.47
C GLU A 382 -20.76 -0.73 -1.26
N SER A 383 -20.76 -0.64 -2.59
CA SER A 383 -21.16 -1.74 -3.48
C SER A 383 -20.35 -3.02 -3.20
N LEU A 384 -19.08 -2.86 -2.84
CA LEU A 384 -18.20 -3.98 -2.48
C LEU A 384 -18.56 -4.66 -1.17
N TYR A 385 -18.87 -3.86 -0.16
CA TYR A 385 -19.24 -4.40 1.14
C TYR A 385 -20.65 -5.01 1.06
N LEU A 386 -21.51 -4.55 0.15
CA LEU A 386 -22.78 -5.23 -0.16
C LEU A 386 -22.55 -6.57 -0.88
N GLU A 387 -21.61 -6.65 -1.82
CA GLU A 387 -21.21 -7.91 -2.46
C GLU A 387 -20.61 -8.89 -1.44
N GLU A 388 -19.67 -8.42 -0.60
CA GLU A 388 -19.06 -9.22 0.49
C GLU A 388 -20.13 -9.78 1.45
N LYS A 389 -21.16 -9.00 1.78
CA LYS A 389 -22.29 -9.47 2.58
C LYS A 389 -23.00 -10.66 1.93
N GLY A 390 -23.17 -10.61 0.60
CA GLY A 390 -23.68 -11.71 -0.20
C GLY A 390 -22.76 -12.93 -0.17
N ASP A 391 -21.45 -12.72 -0.30
CA ASP A 391 -20.43 -13.77 -0.30
C ASP A 391 -20.33 -14.50 1.04
N ILE A 392 -20.37 -13.76 2.16
CA ILE A 392 -20.43 -14.33 3.52
C ILE A 392 -21.67 -15.22 3.66
N LYS A 393 -22.84 -14.73 3.21
CA LYS A 393 -24.10 -15.49 3.27
C LYS A 393 -24.05 -16.75 2.40
N LYS A 394 -23.50 -16.65 1.19
CA LYS A 394 -23.35 -17.80 0.28
C LYS A 394 -22.44 -18.86 0.91
N SER A 395 -21.32 -18.45 1.49
CA SER A 395 -20.36 -19.33 2.14
C SER A 395 -20.93 -20.00 3.39
N LEU A 396 -21.69 -19.26 4.21
CA LEU A 396 -22.45 -19.80 5.34
C LEU A 396 -23.48 -20.83 4.87
N ASN A 397 -24.26 -20.53 3.83
CA ASN A 397 -25.25 -21.47 3.30
C ASN A 397 -24.60 -22.76 2.78
N THR A 398 -23.46 -22.67 2.10
CA THR A 398 -22.69 -23.84 1.65
C THR A 398 -22.24 -24.69 2.83
N PHE A 399 -21.69 -24.07 3.88
CA PHE A 399 -21.29 -24.76 5.11
C PHE A 399 -22.48 -25.40 5.82
N SER A 400 -23.56 -24.65 6.04
CA SER A 400 -24.78 -25.12 6.70
C SER A 400 -25.40 -26.30 5.97
N LYS A 401 -25.53 -26.21 4.64
CA LYS A 401 -26.05 -27.31 3.80
C LYS A 401 -25.17 -28.55 3.92
N PHE A 402 -23.84 -28.39 3.94
CA PHE A 402 -22.93 -29.51 4.14
C PHE A 402 -23.13 -30.17 5.50
N MET A 403 -23.17 -29.39 6.59
CA MET A 403 -23.33 -29.93 7.95
C MET A 403 -24.68 -30.61 8.16
N GLU A 404 -25.74 -30.04 7.59
CA GLU A 404 -27.08 -30.62 7.64
C GLU A 404 -27.18 -31.91 6.82
N THR A 405 -26.65 -31.92 5.59
CA THR A 405 -26.75 -33.09 4.70
C THR A 405 -25.95 -34.29 5.23
N ASN A 406 -24.75 -34.05 5.78
CA ASN A 406 -23.83 -35.12 6.14
C ASN A 406 -23.94 -35.56 7.60
N PHE A 407 -24.24 -34.62 8.51
CA PHE A 407 -24.29 -34.90 9.95
C PHE A 407 -25.66 -34.61 10.58
N GLY A 408 -26.58 -34.01 9.83
CA GLY A 408 -27.91 -33.63 10.33
C GLY A 408 -27.88 -32.43 11.27
N PHE A 409 -26.79 -31.65 11.33
CA PHE A 409 -26.72 -30.49 12.21
C PHE A 409 -27.21 -29.23 11.52
N ASN A 410 -28.24 -28.62 12.10
CA ASN A 410 -28.66 -27.28 11.72
C ASN A 410 -27.75 -26.23 12.39
N VAL A 411 -26.86 -25.61 11.61
CA VAL A 411 -25.91 -24.59 12.09
C VAL A 411 -26.61 -23.36 12.69
N GLU A 412 -27.87 -23.09 12.32
CA GLU A 412 -28.66 -21.99 12.87
C GLU A 412 -29.17 -22.24 14.30
N ASN A 413 -29.01 -23.46 14.83
CA ASN A 413 -29.40 -23.83 16.18
C ASN A 413 -28.66 -22.94 17.22
N GLU A 414 -29.42 -22.39 18.17
CA GLU A 414 -28.89 -21.53 19.24
C GLU A 414 -27.74 -22.17 20.04
N ASN A 415 -27.78 -23.49 20.25
CA ASN A 415 -26.72 -24.19 20.99
C ASN A 415 -25.41 -24.26 20.18
N ILE A 416 -25.49 -24.36 18.86
CA ILE A 416 -24.32 -24.25 17.97
C ILE A 416 -23.86 -22.79 17.90
N LYS A 417 -24.78 -21.82 17.79
CA LYS A 417 -24.46 -20.38 17.81
C LYS A 417 -23.73 -19.95 19.07
N LYS A 418 -24.04 -20.54 20.23
CA LYS A 418 -23.35 -20.27 21.51
C LYS A 418 -21.89 -20.73 21.52
N LEU A 419 -21.48 -21.68 20.67
CA LEU A 419 -20.10 -22.16 20.61
C LEU A 419 -19.10 -21.04 20.32
N LYS A 420 -19.48 -20.04 19.51
CA LYS A 420 -18.61 -18.91 19.16
C LYS A 420 -18.11 -18.12 20.39
N ILE A 421 -18.89 -18.10 21.48
CA ILE A 421 -18.55 -17.39 22.72
C ILE A 421 -17.25 -17.94 23.31
N LYS A 422 -17.02 -19.26 23.22
CA LYS A 422 -15.81 -19.91 23.73
C LYS A 422 -14.53 -19.42 23.04
N ILE A 423 -14.58 -19.10 21.74
CA ILE A 423 -13.43 -18.53 21.03
C ILE A 423 -13.29 -17.04 21.35
N LEU A 424 -14.40 -16.31 21.47
CA LEU A 424 -14.39 -14.87 21.77
C LEU A 424 -13.74 -14.53 23.12
N THR A 425 -13.95 -15.38 24.14
CA THR A 425 -13.40 -15.19 25.49
C THR A 425 -12.03 -15.86 25.69
N CYS A 426 -11.52 -16.57 24.70
CA CYS A 426 -10.25 -17.29 24.79
C CYS A 426 -9.04 -16.35 24.65
N LYS A 427 -8.02 -16.55 25.49
CA LYS A 427 -6.74 -15.84 25.42
C LYS A 427 -5.96 -16.14 24.12
N GLU A 428 -6.10 -17.34 23.57
CA GLU A 428 -5.38 -17.81 22.38
C GLU A 428 -6.08 -17.41 21.05
N LYS A 429 -7.15 -16.60 21.09
CA LYS A 429 -7.92 -16.15 19.91
C LYS A 429 -7.04 -15.63 18.76
N ASN A 430 -6.05 -14.81 19.08
CA ASN A 430 -5.14 -14.25 18.07
C ASN A 430 -4.27 -15.32 17.41
N GLN A 431 -3.82 -16.31 18.18
CA GLN A 431 -3.06 -17.45 17.68
C GLN A 431 -3.94 -18.36 16.80
N ILE A 432 -5.18 -18.63 17.22
CA ILE A 432 -6.17 -19.37 16.42
C ILE A 432 -6.35 -18.72 15.04
N ILE A 433 -6.63 -17.40 15.01
CA ILE A 433 -6.79 -16.67 13.74
C ILE A 433 -5.50 -16.69 12.91
N LYS A 434 -4.33 -16.54 13.54
CA LYS A 434 -3.04 -16.58 12.83
C LYS A 434 -2.79 -17.93 12.18
N LEU A 435 -3.03 -19.03 12.89
CA LEU A 435 -2.91 -20.40 12.35
C LEU A 435 -3.87 -20.60 11.18
N PHE A 436 -5.12 -20.16 11.34
CA PHE A 436 -6.11 -20.26 10.27
C PHE A 436 -5.69 -19.49 9.01
N LYS A 437 -5.22 -18.24 9.14
CA LYS A 437 -4.72 -17.48 7.99
C LYS A 437 -3.58 -18.19 7.25
N VAL A 438 -2.68 -18.85 7.98
CA VAL A 438 -1.63 -19.66 7.36
C VAL A 438 -2.23 -20.84 6.61
N ILE A 439 -3.13 -21.62 7.22
CA ILE A 439 -3.78 -22.76 6.56
C ILE A 439 -4.49 -22.33 5.27
N VAL A 440 -5.30 -21.27 5.36
CA VAL A 440 -6.04 -20.72 4.21
C VAL A 440 -5.06 -20.30 3.13
N HIS A 441 -4.04 -19.52 3.46
CA HIS A 441 -3.04 -19.07 2.50
C HIS A 441 -2.31 -20.24 1.81
N GLU A 442 -1.82 -21.21 2.57
CA GLU A 442 -1.11 -22.38 2.03
C GLU A 442 -2.02 -23.25 1.13
N LEU A 443 -3.33 -23.33 1.42
CA LEU A 443 -4.30 -24.01 0.54
C LEU A 443 -4.43 -23.35 -0.83
N LEU A 444 -4.49 -22.02 -0.87
CA LEU A 444 -4.51 -21.29 -2.14
C LEU A 444 -3.23 -21.55 -2.94
N CYS A 445 -2.09 -21.55 -2.27
CA CYS A 445 -0.81 -21.83 -2.90
C CYS A 445 -0.77 -23.26 -3.44
N ARG A 446 -1.27 -24.25 -2.69
CA ARG A 446 -1.44 -25.63 -3.18
C ARG A 446 -2.26 -25.69 -4.46
N LYS A 447 -3.40 -24.97 -4.52
CA LYS A 447 -4.24 -24.89 -5.74
C LYS A 447 -3.44 -24.37 -6.94
N GLN A 448 -2.69 -23.28 -6.76
CA GLN A 448 -1.85 -22.74 -7.82
C GLN A 448 -0.78 -23.73 -8.30
N ILE A 449 -0.14 -24.46 -7.37
CA ILE A 449 0.85 -25.49 -7.70
C ILE A 449 0.23 -26.64 -8.49
N LEU A 450 -1.00 -27.07 -8.15
CA LEU A 450 -1.72 -28.10 -8.89
C LEU A 450 -2.00 -27.66 -10.34
N GLU A 451 -2.31 -26.40 -10.58
CA GLU A 451 -2.45 -25.88 -11.95
C GLU A 451 -1.13 -25.85 -12.72
N TYR A 452 0.00 -25.63 -12.04
CA TYR A 452 1.32 -25.78 -12.65
C TYR A 452 1.64 -27.24 -12.98
N PHE A 453 1.22 -28.20 -12.15
CA PHE A 453 1.31 -29.62 -12.49
C PHE A 453 0.53 -29.96 -13.77
N GLU A 454 -0.63 -29.34 -14.00
CA GLU A 454 -1.37 -29.53 -15.26
C GLU A 454 -0.55 -29.04 -16.48
N ILE A 455 0.13 -27.89 -16.36
CA ILE A 455 1.02 -27.39 -17.41
C ILE A 455 2.17 -28.37 -17.66
N LEU A 456 2.81 -28.89 -16.60
CA LEU A 456 3.85 -29.90 -16.75
C LEU A 456 3.32 -31.18 -17.41
N GLY A 457 2.10 -31.60 -17.08
CA GLY A 457 1.42 -32.72 -17.74
C GLY A 457 1.23 -32.50 -19.24
N LEU A 458 0.87 -31.27 -19.65
CA LEU A 458 0.75 -30.90 -21.06
C LEU A 458 2.12 -30.82 -21.77
N LEU A 459 3.15 -30.30 -21.10
CA LEU A 459 4.52 -30.31 -21.61
C LEU A 459 4.99 -31.74 -21.86
N LYS A 460 4.82 -32.64 -20.87
CA LYS A 460 5.13 -34.08 -20.97
C LYS A 460 4.40 -34.74 -22.16
N LYS A 461 3.11 -34.47 -22.36
CA LYS A 461 2.33 -35.02 -23.50
C LYS A 461 2.84 -34.53 -24.85
N ASN A 462 3.12 -33.23 -24.99
CA ASN A 462 3.65 -32.65 -26.24
C ASN A 462 5.05 -33.19 -26.59
N SER A 463 5.82 -33.56 -25.56
CA SER A 463 7.15 -34.15 -25.65
C SER A 463 7.11 -35.59 -26.22
N GLN A 464 6.11 -36.38 -25.82
CA GLN A 464 5.95 -37.79 -26.23
C GLN A 464 5.62 -37.93 -27.72
N THR A 465 4.91 -36.96 -28.31
CA THR A 465 4.56 -36.97 -29.75
C THR A 465 5.79 -36.84 -30.66
N LEU A 466 6.83 -36.13 -30.19
CA LEU A 466 8.09 -35.93 -30.93
C LEU A 466 9.07 -37.07 -30.69
N LYS A 467 9.15 -37.58 -29.45
CA LYS A 467 9.98 -38.73 -29.11
C LYS A 467 9.57 -39.95 -29.95
N SER A 468 8.28 -40.22 -30.14
CA SER A 468 7.81 -41.32 -30.99
C SER A 468 8.16 -41.13 -32.48
N TYR A 469 8.12 -39.90 -32.98
CA TYR A 469 8.46 -39.56 -34.37
C TYR A 469 9.97 -39.70 -34.65
N MET A 470 10.82 -39.18 -33.74
CA MET A 470 12.28 -39.29 -33.85
C MET A 470 12.78 -40.71 -33.59
N THR A 471 12.15 -41.47 -32.70
CA THR A 471 12.47 -42.89 -32.47
C THR A 471 12.13 -43.74 -33.70
N LYS A 472 11.05 -43.41 -34.42
CA LYS A 472 10.71 -44.04 -35.72
C LYS A 472 11.68 -43.69 -36.84
N TYR A 473 12.24 -42.47 -36.85
CA TYR A 473 13.11 -41.99 -37.94
C TYR A 473 14.59 -42.33 -37.75
N ILE A 474 15.09 -42.43 -36.51
CA ILE A 474 16.54 -42.51 -36.24
C ILE A 474 16.99 -43.91 -35.79
N GLY A 475 16.07 -44.83 -35.47
CA GLY A 475 16.31 -46.29 -35.44
C GLY A 475 17.39 -46.88 -34.50
N CYS A 476 18.33 -46.12 -33.94
CA CYS A 476 19.57 -46.68 -33.38
C CYS A 476 20.21 -45.88 -32.24
N LEU A 477 19.43 -45.20 -31.40
CA LEU A 477 19.95 -44.68 -30.12
C LEU A 477 19.01 -45.07 -29.00
N ARG A 478 19.45 -46.01 -28.14
CA ARG A 478 18.85 -46.13 -26.80
C ARG A 478 18.90 -44.74 -26.17
N PRO A 479 17.77 -44.15 -25.75
CA PRO A 479 17.84 -42.84 -25.14
C PRO A 479 18.65 -42.99 -23.85
N LYS A 480 19.67 -42.16 -23.66
CA LYS A 480 20.08 -41.79 -22.30
C LYS A 480 18.82 -41.30 -21.58
N GLN A 481 18.80 -41.43 -20.26
CA GLN A 481 17.79 -40.77 -19.43
C GLN A 481 17.97 -39.25 -19.56
N ASP A 482 17.63 -38.68 -20.71
CA ASP A 482 17.66 -37.24 -20.93
C ASP A 482 16.44 -36.71 -20.18
N SER A 483 16.74 -36.07 -19.05
CA SER A 483 15.82 -35.36 -18.16
C SER A 483 15.11 -34.21 -18.86
N SER A 484 15.67 -33.74 -19.97
CA SER A 484 15.18 -32.67 -20.81
C SER A 484 14.50 -33.19 -22.08
N VAL A 485 13.50 -32.44 -22.55
CA VAL A 485 12.80 -32.74 -23.80
C VAL A 485 12.71 -31.52 -24.71
N PHE A 486 12.93 -31.74 -26.00
CA PHE A 486 12.80 -30.71 -27.04
C PHE A 486 11.34 -30.54 -27.46
N ILE A 487 10.80 -29.34 -27.30
CA ILE A 487 9.43 -28.98 -27.65
C ILE A 487 9.44 -27.91 -28.74
N ASN A 488 8.61 -28.08 -29.77
CA ASN A 488 8.45 -27.06 -30.82
C ASN A 488 7.87 -25.76 -30.23
N ASN A 489 8.48 -24.62 -30.58
CA ASN A 489 8.09 -23.31 -30.09
C ASN A 489 6.61 -22.96 -30.33
N LYS A 490 6.00 -23.44 -31.43
CA LYS A 490 4.55 -23.26 -31.70
C LYS A 490 3.66 -23.93 -30.65
N LYS A 491 4.09 -25.06 -30.09
CA LYS A 491 3.36 -25.79 -29.03
C LYS A 491 3.75 -25.31 -27.63
N LEU A 492 4.97 -24.80 -27.47
CA LEU A 492 5.48 -24.29 -26.20
C LEU A 492 4.88 -22.92 -25.87
N ALA A 493 4.79 -22.00 -26.84
CA ALA A 493 4.32 -20.63 -26.60
C ALA A 493 2.94 -20.54 -25.91
N PRO A 494 1.91 -21.31 -26.30
CA PRO A 494 0.63 -21.32 -25.58
C PRO A 494 0.75 -21.78 -24.12
N LEU A 495 1.64 -22.75 -23.83
CA LEU A 495 1.85 -23.26 -22.48
C LEU A 495 2.59 -22.26 -21.59
N ILE A 496 3.57 -21.56 -22.16
CA ILE A 496 4.25 -20.44 -21.48
C ILE A 496 3.27 -19.31 -21.21
N SER A 497 2.41 -18.97 -22.18
CA SER A 497 1.34 -17.98 -21.97
C SER A 497 0.38 -18.42 -20.87
N LYS A 498 -0.03 -19.69 -20.82
CA LYS A 498 -0.90 -20.24 -19.75
C LYS A 498 -0.22 -20.17 -18.38
N PHE A 499 1.09 -20.41 -18.30
CA PHE A 499 1.85 -20.23 -17.06
C PHE A 499 1.77 -18.78 -16.56
N PHE A 500 2.02 -17.81 -17.45
CA PHE A 500 1.93 -16.40 -17.09
C PHE A 500 0.50 -15.98 -16.77
N GLU A 501 -0.51 -16.56 -17.42
CA GLU A 501 -1.91 -16.33 -17.10
C GLU A 501 -2.26 -16.79 -15.68
N ILE A 502 -1.88 -18.02 -15.30
CA ILE A 502 -2.08 -18.54 -13.93
C ILE A 502 -1.36 -17.67 -12.90
N ARG A 503 -0.12 -17.26 -13.22
CA ARG A 503 0.64 -16.34 -12.37
C ARG A 503 -0.11 -15.01 -12.24
N GLU A 504 -0.42 -14.33 -13.34
CA GLU A 504 -1.14 -13.05 -13.35
C GLU A 504 -2.50 -13.12 -12.67
N ARG A 505 -3.23 -14.24 -12.77
CA ARG A 505 -4.51 -14.43 -12.09
C ARG A 505 -4.34 -14.34 -10.58
N ASN A 506 -3.35 -15.05 -10.05
CA ASN A 506 -3.02 -15.13 -8.61
C ASN A 506 -2.04 -14.02 -8.16
N TYR A 507 -1.60 -13.18 -9.08
CA TYR A 507 -0.72 -12.05 -8.82
C TYR A 507 -1.55 -10.76 -8.82
N CYS A 508 -1.57 -10.08 -7.67
CA CYS A 508 -2.14 -8.75 -7.53
C CYS A 508 -1.01 -7.73 -7.42
N ASN A 509 -0.21 -7.59 -8.47
CA ASN A 509 0.56 -6.36 -8.61
C ASN A 509 -0.38 -5.36 -9.24
N PHE A 510 -0.80 -4.35 -8.48
CA PHE A 510 -1.66 -3.25 -8.96
C PHE A 510 -0.93 -2.31 -9.93
N LYS A 511 0.14 -2.79 -10.57
CA LYS A 511 0.72 -2.19 -11.75
C LYS A 511 -0.20 -2.52 -12.92
N ARG A 512 -0.92 -1.51 -13.41
CA ARG A 512 -1.47 -1.57 -14.76
C ARG A 512 -0.30 -1.92 -15.69
N LYS A 513 -0.54 -2.71 -16.74
CA LYS A 513 0.49 -3.21 -17.68
C LYS A 513 1.43 -2.13 -18.26
N ASP A 514 1.08 -0.84 -18.10
CA ASP A 514 1.80 0.31 -18.65
C ASP A 514 2.21 1.38 -17.60
N SER A 515 2.13 1.12 -16.28
CA SER A 515 2.58 2.11 -15.27
C SER A 515 3.19 1.49 -14.02
N ASP A 516 4.41 1.93 -13.69
CA ASP A 516 5.17 1.46 -12.52
C ASP A 516 4.70 2.03 -11.17
N THR A 517 3.81 3.01 -11.17
CA THR A 517 3.38 3.74 -9.98
C THR A 517 2.24 3.05 -9.25
N SER A 518 2.40 2.77 -7.95
CA SER A 518 1.34 2.24 -7.08
C SER A 518 0.38 3.33 -6.61
N ILE A 519 -0.79 2.97 -6.05
CA ILE A 519 -1.72 3.92 -5.39
C ILE A 519 -1.00 4.77 -4.33
N VAL A 520 -0.14 4.16 -3.52
CA VAL A 520 0.67 4.86 -2.52
C VAL A 520 1.64 5.84 -3.20
N GLY A 521 2.26 5.43 -4.31
CA GLY A 521 3.10 6.30 -5.12
C GLY A 521 2.34 7.51 -5.69
N LEU A 522 1.13 7.31 -6.19
CA LEU A 522 0.26 8.38 -6.68
C LEU A 522 -0.13 9.36 -5.57
N ILE A 523 -0.55 8.87 -4.39
CA ILE A 523 -0.88 9.76 -3.25
C ILE A 523 0.34 10.60 -2.86
N LYS A 524 1.54 9.99 -2.85
CA LYS A 524 2.79 10.72 -2.61
C LYS A 524 3.07 11.77 -3.69
N GLY A 525 2.83 11.43 -4.96
CA GLY A 525 2.93 12.37 -6.08
C GLY A 525 1.99 13.57 -5.91
N ILE A 526 0.71 13.31 -5.63
CA ILE A 526 -0.30 14.35 -5.37
C ILE A 526 0.09 15.25 -4.19
N LYS A 527 0.60 14.67 -3.10
CA LYS A 527 1.08 15.46 -1.94
C LYS A 527 2.28 16.33 -2.29
N ASN A 528 3.19 15.84 -3.13
CA ASN A 528 4.31 16.64 -3.62
C ASN A 528 3.80 17.80 -4.51
N ASP A 529 2.82 17.55 -5.37
CA ASP A 529 2.19 18.59 -6.20
C ASP A 529 1.48 19.63 -5.34
N LEU A 530 0.78 19.21 -4.28
CA LEU A 530 0.20 20.12 -3.29
C LEU A 530 1.28 20.91 -2.55
N TYR A 531 2.40 20.30 -2.17
CA TYR A 531 3.51 21.01 -1.53
C TYR A 531 4.09 22.10 -2.45
N ARG A 532 4.27 21.79 -3.74
CA ARG A 532 4.68 22.78 -4.75
C ARG A 532 3.65 23.89 -4.92
N TYR A 533 2.36 23.54 -4.90
CA TYR A 533 1.29 24.53 -4.95
C TYR A 533 1.31 25.43 -3.69
N ARG A 534 1.56 24.89 -2.50
CA ARG A 534 1.74 25.69 -1.27
C ARG A 534 2.91 26.68 -1.39
N ILE A 535 4.02 26.29 -2.01
CA ILE A 535 5.14 27.20 -2.31
C ILE A 535 4.65 28.39 -3.16
N VAL A 536 3.89 28.14 -4.23
CA VAL A 536 3.32 29.21 -5.08
C VAL A 536 2.45 30.17 -4.28
N ILE A 537 1.58 29.64 -3.42
CA ILE A 537 0.74 30.47 -2.54
C ILE A 537 1.59 31.31 -1.58
N LYS A 538 2.63 30.72 -0.98
CA LYS A 538 3.53 31.44 -0.07
C LYS A 538 4.28 32.57 -0.77
N ILE A 539 4.71 32.36 -2.02
CA ILE A 539 5.35 33.42 -2.82
C ILE A 539 4.37 34.58 -3.03
N LEU A 540 3.12 34.30 -3.37
CA LEU A 540 2.07 35.32 -3.52
C LEU A 540 1.80 36.05 -2.20
N TYR A 541 1.77 35.32 -1.08
CA TYR A 541 1.61 35.90 0.26
C TYR A 541 2.75 36.88 0.58
N LEU A 542 4.00 36.47 0.36
CA LEU A 542 5.17 37.30 0.64
C LEU A 542 5.19 38.56 -0.24
N LEU A 543 4.84 38.43 -1.53
CA LEU A 543 4.65 39.58 -2.41
C LEU A 543 3.59 40.55 -1.86
N LEU A 544 2.46 40.04 -1.35
CA LEU A 544 1.41 40.88 -0.77
C LEU A 544 1.88 41.62 0.48
N GLU A 545 2.65 40.99 1.36
CA GLU A 545 3.24 41.64 2.53
C GLU A 545 4.18 42.78 2.10
N GLU A 546 5.03 42.56 1.11
CA GLU A 546 5.91 43.61 0.59
C GLU A 546 5.13 44.75 -0.08
N LEU A 547 4.05 44.47 -0.81
CA LEU A 547 3.19 45.50 -1.42
C LEU A 547 2.49 46.37 -0.35
N LYS A 548 2.01 45.75 0.75
CA LYS A 548 1.41 46.49 1.89
C LYS A 548 2.44 47.36 2.60
N LEU A 549 3.65 46.84 2.79
CA LEU A 549 4.76 47.60 3.37
C LEU A 549 5.09 48.80 2.48
N SER A 550 5.14 48.60 1.16
CA SER A 550 5.35 49.67 0.18
C SER A 550 4.32 50.79 0.29
N GLN A 551 3.03 50.42 0.36
CA GLN A 551 1.95 51.40 0.52
C GLN A 551 2.13 52.22 1.79
N THR A 552 2.49 51.57 2.90
CA THR A 552 2.70 52.22 4.20
C THR A 552 3.91 53.15 4.18
N LEU A 553 5.04 52.70 3.63
CA LEU A 553 6.26 53.50 3.50
C LEU A 553 6.05 54.74 2.61
N ASN A 554 5.31 54.59 1.51
CA ASN A 554 5.00 55.72 0.62
C ASN A 554 4.07 56.73 1.29
N LEU A 555 3.03 56.29 2.01
CA LEU A 555 2.15 57.18 2.78
C LEU A 555 2.93 57.94 3.87
N GLU A 556 3.81 57.26 4.59
CA GLU A 556 4.68 57.91 5.59
C GLU A 556 5.62 58.94 4.96
N TYR A 557 6.24 58.60 3.83
CA TYR A 557 7.11 59.51 3.09
C TYR A 557 6.36 60.75 2.59
N GLU A 558 5.14 60.57 2.04
CA GLU A 558 4.27 61.67 1.62
C GLU A 558 3.85 62.55 2.81
N ASN A 559 3.51 61.95 3.94
CA ASN A 559 3.17 62.68 5.16
C ASN A 559 4.34 63.50 5.70
N ILE A 560 5.56 62.95 5.73
CA ILE A 560 6.77 63.68 6.14
C ILE A 560 7.05 64.82 5.16
N THR A 561 6.98 64.54 3.85
CA THR A 561 7.21 65.54 2.80
C THR A 561 6.17 66.66 2.86
N GLY A 562 4.89 66.32 3.10
CA GLY A 562 3.80 67.27 3.24
C GLY A 562 3.88 68.09 4.54
N SER A 563 4.29 67.48 5.65
CA SER A 563 4.55 68.17 6.91
C SER A 563 5.70 69.16 6.77
N TYR A 564 6.80 68.74 6.15
CA TYR A 564 7.95 69.61 5.88
C TYR A 564 7.58 70.78 4.96
N LYS A 565 6.79 70.56 3.90
CA LYS A 565 6.28 71.65 3.05
C LYS A 565 5.45 72.67 3.85
N LYS A 566 4.51 72.20 4.67
CA LYS A 566 3.67 73.06 5.53
C LYS A 566 4.47 73.80 6.59
N GLU A 567 5.50 73.17 7.17
CA GLU A 567 6.40 73.83 8.11
C GLU A 567 7.23 74.91 7.40
N LYS A 568 7.80 74.59 6.24
CA LYS A 568 8.57 75.53 5.43
C LYS A 568 7.73 76.74 5.01
N GLU A 569 6.50 76.54 4.54
CA GLU A 569 5.55 77.61 4.19
C GLU A 569 5.23 78.51 5.40
N LYS A 570 4.98 77.93 6.60
CA LYS A 570 4.76 78.69 7.84
C LYS A 570 5.98 79.51 8.28
N TYR A 571 7.19 79.05 8.01
CA TYR A 571 8.41 79.79 8.33
C TYR A 571 8.70 80.90 7.33
N GLU A 572 8.44 80.67 6.03
CA GLU A 572 8.55 81.69 4.99
C GLU A 572 7.52 82.83 5.20
N GLU A 573 6.30 82.52 5.66
CA GLU A 573 5.31 83.54 6.04
C GLU A 573 5.67 84.34 7.32
N ASN A 574 6.44 83.76 8.25
CA ASN A 574 6.85 84.43 9.51
C ASN A 574 8.17 85.22 9.39
N ASP A 575 9.03 84.89 8.42
CA ASP A 575 10.29 85.62 8.16
C ASP A 575 10.04 87.03 7.59
N GLU A 576 8.88 87.31 7.00
CA GLU A 576 8.49 88.66 6.55
C GLU A 576 8.12 89.62 7.71
N ALA A 577 7.99 89.14 8.95
CA ALA A 577 7.44 89.91 10.07
C ALA A 577 8.41 90.25 11.23
N TYR A 578 9.72 89.98 11.14
CA TYR A 578 10.61 90.10 12.31
C TYR A 578 11.88 90.95 12.11
N LEU A 579 11.94 92.10 12.80
CA LEU A 579 13.16 92.84 13.15
C LEU A 579 13.50 92.57 14.62
N LYS A 580 14.39 91.61 14.89
CA LYS A 580 15.00 91.38 16.22
C LYS A 580 16.51 91.11 16.13
N SER A 581 17.17 91.22 17.29
CA SER A 581 18.61 91.20 17.57
C SER A 581 19.41 90.11 16.83
N GLU A 582 20.61 90.46 16.37
CA GLU A 582 21.52 89.61 15.58
C GLU A 582 21.88 88.26 16.23
N GLU A 583 21.90 88.18 17.57
CA GLU A 583 22.15 86.93 18.31
C GLU A 583 20.95 85.98 18.35
N GLU A 584 19.72 86.51 18.37
CA GLU A 584 18.51 85.70 18.28
C GLU A 584 18.35 85.10 16.87
N ASN A 585 18.70 85.88 15.84
CA ASN A 585 18.68 85.43 14.45
C ASN A 585 19.66 84.27 14.21
N LYS A 586 20.89 84.32 14.76
CA LYS A 586 21.86 83.22 14.65
C LYS A 586 21.39 81.92 15.33
N LYS A 587 20.67 82.02 16.46
CA LYS A 587 20.07 80.85 17.14
C LYS A 587 18.91 80.27 16.34
N ILE A 588 18.06 81.12 15.77
CA ILE A 588 16.93 80.71 14.92
C ILE A 588 17.46 80.03 13.64
N GLU A 589 18.48 80.60 13.00
CA GLU A 589 19.09 80.07 11.78
C GLU A 589 19.77 78.71 12.03
N TRP A 590 20.47 78.55 13.16
CA TRP A 590 21.03 77.27 13.57
C TRP A 590 19.95 76.21 13.84
N ALA A 591 18.85 76.58 14.53
CA ALA A 591 17.73 75.68 14.79
C ALA A 591 17.01 75.27 13.50
N LYS A 592 16.82 76.20 12.55
CA LYS A 592 16.27 75.93 11.20
C LYS A 592 17.14 74.94 10.44
N LYS A 593 18.46 75.16 10.41
CA LYS A 593 19.41 74.28 9.75
C LYS A 593 19.42 72.88 10.37
N LYS A 594 19.45 72.79 11.70
CA LYS A 594 19.40 71.51 12.41
C LYS A 594 18.10 70.74 12.16
N SER A 595 16.94 71.42 12.20
CA SER A 595 15.64 70.80 11.88
C SER A 595 15.57 70.33 10.43
N HIS A 596 16.11 71.12 9.49
CA HIS A 596 16.19 70.73 8.08
C HIS A 596 17.08 69.51 7.87
N ASP A 597 18.27 69.47 8.49
CA ASP A 597 19.19 68.34 8.40
C ASP A 597 18.58 67.06 9.01
N GLU A 598 17.85 67.16 10.13
CA GLU A 598 17.11 66.04 10.74
C GLU A 598 15.95 65.54 9.85
N HIS A 599 15.21 66.45 9.21
CA HIS A 599 14.17 66.10 8.24
C HIS A 599 14.74 65.42 6.99
N MET A 600 15.83 65.96 6.43
CA MET A 600 16.49 65.39 5.26
C MET A 600 17.06 64.01 5.56
N LYS A 601 17.64 63.82 6.74
CA LYS A 601 18.11 62.51 7.20
C LYS A 601 16.97 61.50 7.30
N THR A 602 15.85 61.89 7.89
CA THR A 602 14.65 61.03 8.02
C THR A 602 14.07 60.67 6.65
N LEU A 603 14.00 61.62 5.72
CA LEU A 603 13.57 61.39 4.35
C LEU A 603 14.52 60.45 3.60
N GLU A 604 15.83 60.59 3.80
CA GLU A 604 16.83 59.72 3.17
C GLU A 604 16.77 58.29 3.70
N GLU A 605 16.56 58.12 5.01
CA GLU A 605 16.34 56.80 5.63
C GLU A 605 15.05 56.14 5.11
N LYS A 606 13.95 56.90 4.98
CA LYS A 606 12.70 56.39 4.41
C LYS A 606 12.84 56.04 2.93
N LYS A 607 13.56 56.85 2.16
CA LYS A 607 13.86 56.57 0.75
C LYS A 607 14.67 55.28 0.59
N LYS A 608 15.69 55.06 1.42
CA LYS A 608 16.45 53.80 1.46
C LYS A 608 15.57 52.59 1.78
N ALA A 609 14.62 52.74 2.71
CA ALA A 609 13.67 51.68 3.04
C ALA A 609 12.70 51.39 1.88
N ILE A 610 12.20 52.41 1.18
CA ILE A 610 11.37 52.27 -0.02
C ILE A 610 12.14 51.55 -1.13
N ASP A 611 13.39 51.94 -1.38
CA ASP A 611 14.24 51.30 -2.40
C ASP A 611 14.51 49.82 -2.08
N ALA A 612 14.76 49.49 -0.80
CA ALA A 612 14.97 48.11 -0.36
C ALA A 612 13.70 47.24 -0.49
N ASN A 613 12.54 47.77 -0.11
CA ASN A 613 11.25 47.11 -0.30
C ASN A 613 10.92 46.95 -1.80
N GLY A 614 11.23 47.94 -2.63
CA GLY A 614 11.12 47.85 -4.08
C GLY A 614 11.91 46.67 -4.66
N ASN A 615 13.14 46.44 -4.19
CA ASN A 615 13.93 45.27 -4.58
C ASN A 615 13.29 43.95 -4.14
N ALA A 616 12.68 43.90 -2.95
CA ALA A 616 11.97 42.71 -2.47
C ALA A 616 10.75 42.39 -3.36
N ILE A 617 9.95 43.41 -3.70
CA ILE A 617 8.81 43.28 -4.62
C ILE A 617 9.27 42.76 -5.99
N LEU A 618 10.33 43.33 -6.55
CA LEU A 618 10.92 42.90 -7.82
C LEU A 618 11.41 41.45 -7.78
N PHE A 619 12.04 41.05 -6.68
CA PHE A 619 12.50 39.69 -6.48
C PHE A 619 11.35 38.68 -6.56
N TYR A 620 10.26 38.90 -5.80
CA TYR A 620 9.12 38.00 -5.82
C TYR A 620 8.40 37.95 -7.17
N LEU A 621 8.29 39.09 -7.87
CA LEU A 621 7.66 39.14 -9.19
C LEU A 621 8.48 38.38 -10.25
N CYS A 622 9.82 38.51 -10.21
CA CYS A 622 10.71 37.70 -11.05
C CYS A 622 10.60 36.21 -10.73
N LEU A 623 10.50 35.87 -9.44
CA LEU A 623 10.36 34.50 -8.99
C LEU A 623 9.03 33.88 -9.45
N ILE A 624 7.91 34.62 -9.40
CA ILE A 624 6.62 34.19 -9.97
C ILE A 624 6.74 33.96 -11.48
N LYS A 625 7.43 34.86 -12.20
CA LYS A 625 7.57 34.73 -13.65
C LYS A 625 8.39 33.51 -14.07
N GLU A 626 9.51 33.26 -13.37
CA GLU A 626 10.40 32.15 -13.68
C GLU A 626 9.95 30.83 -13.06
N PHE A 627 8.94 30.84 -12.17
CA PHE A 627 8.44 29.64 -11.52
C PHE A 627 7.99 28.60 -12.56
N LYS A 628 8.49 27.37 -12.39
CA LYS A 628 8.11 26.19 -13.17
C LYS A 628 7.53 25.15 -12.20
N PHE A 629 6.40 24.57 -12.58
CA PHE A 629 5.72 23.57 -11.75
C PHE A 629 6.36 22.17 -11.80
N ASN A 630 7.22 21.92 -12.81
CA ASN A 630 7.77 20.58 -13.12
C ASN A 630 8.88 20.12 -12.18
#